data_AF-A0A5C6BIT0-F1
#
_entry.id   AF-A0A5C6BIT0-F1
#
_cell.length_a   1.000
_cell.length_b   1.000
_cell.length_c   1.000
_cell.angle_alpha   90.00
_cell.angle_beta   90.00
_cell.angle_gamma   90.00
#
_symmetry.space_group_name_H-M   'P 1'
#
loop_
_entity.id
_entity.type
_entity.pdbx_description
1 polymer ?
#
loop_
_entity_poly.entity_id
_entity_poly.type
_entity_poly.pdbx_seq_one_letter_code
_entity_poly.pdbx_strand_id
1 'polypeptide(L)'
;MVVGNSKQKISRATCSPKNIRTTSLVAAGMTRRNRTSFPMSGRYEFYESVSSSSGARLGPYSQSPMSDAYQRQLREKLEQLPYSDAPAPWRLAGGSSIGGLTEVGYADGTDDLLVVSSQGRGVFDCLTGTRIARDPEGMFHNPDASRLTAPGIGKHESTIFRMAGLSGGGLAASTNDGWVLHVLQLPWPIHVVFLTSEYQYVSQDVANVTKLCNDEPCEFRAAGFSPTGRSFVVATSGEVIIYRRDLA
;
A
#
# COMPACT_ATOMS: atom_id res chain seq x y z
N MET A 1 -7.61 -54.88 -6.98
CA MET A 1 -7.03 -54.30 -5.76
C MET A 1 -6.77 -52.83 -6.05
N VAL A 2 -7.36 -51.93 -5.25
CA VAL A 2 -7.58 -50.51 -5.55
C VAL A 2 -6.36 -49.65 -5.17
N VAL A 3 -5.96 -48.79 -6.13
CA VAL A 3 -5.41 -47.41 -6.09
C VAL A 3 -4.63 -46.92 -4.86
N GLY A 4 -3.50 -46.25 -5.11
CA GLY A 4 -2.86 -45.33 -4.16
C GLY A 4 -1.88 -44.34 -4.82
N ASN A 5 -2.39 -43.43 -5.64
CA ASN A 5 -1.62 -42.36 -6.29
C ASN A 5 -1.67 -41.10 -5.39
N SER A 6 -0.59 -40.75 -4.70
CA SER A 6 -0.51 -39.59 -3.79
C SER A 6 -0.18 -38.30 -4.54
N LYS A 7 -1.21 -37.61 -5.02
CA LYS A 7 -1.11 -36.21 -5.45
C LYS A 7 -0.98 -35.30 -4.22
N GLN A 8 0.20 -34.71 -4.00
CA GLN A 8 0.36 -33.58 -3.10
C GLN A 8 -0.35 -32.36 -3.69
N LYS A 9 -1.37 -31.87 -2.96
CA LYS A 9 -2.16 -30.68 -3.29
C LYS A 9 -1.41 -29.46 -2.75
N ILE A 10 -0.77 -28.69 -3.64
CA ILE A 10 -0.28 -27.35 -3.31
C ILE A 10 -1.50 -26.43 -3.22
N SER A 11 -1.74 -25.89 -2.03
CA SER A 11 -2.82 -24.94 -1.75
C SER A 11 -2.48 -23.59 -2.38
N ARG A 12 -3.25 -23.18 -3.38
CA ARG A 12 -3.21 -21.84 -3.97
C ARG A 12 -3.62 -20.80 -2.91
N ALA A 13 -2.74 -19.85 -2.61
CA ALA A 13 -3.13 -18.62 -1.92
C ALA A 13 -3.78 -17.69 -2.96
N THR A 14 -5.07 -17.88 -3.20
CA THR A 14 -5.87 -16.90 -3.95
C THR A 14 -6.30 -15.79 -3.00
N CYS A 15 -5.97 -14.55 -3.34
CA CYS A 15 -6.70 -13.39 -2.83
C CYS A 15 -8.18 -13.58 -3.20
N SER A 16 -9.06 -13.76 -2.22
CA SER A 16 -10.48 -14.07 -2.46
C SER A 16 -11.38 -13.09 -1.72
N PRO A 17 -12.24 -12.33 -2.42
CA PRO A 17 -13.26 -11.49 -1.81
C PRO A 17 -14.46 -12.36 -1.41
N LYS A 18 -14.74 -12.47 -0.12
CA LYS A 18 -15.95 -13.17 0.38
C LYS A 18 -17.04 -12.17 0.77
N ASN A 19 -18.20 -12.35 0.12
CA ASN A 19 -19.50 -11.75 0.40
C ASN A 19 -19.84 -11.64 1.89
N ILE A 20 -20.20 -10.43 2.34
CA ILE A 20 -20.89 -10.23 3.63
C ILE A 20 -22.33 -9.80 3.37
N ARG A 21 -23.25 -10.55 3.98
CA ARG A 21 -24.69 -10.33 3.97
C ARG A 21 -25.04 -9.08 4.78
N THR A 22 -25.82 -8.19 4.16
CA THR A 22 -26.43 -7.03 4.81
C THR A 22 -27.51 -7.48 5.77
N THR A 23 -27.33 -7.19 7.06
CA THR A 23 -28.43 -7.23 8.05
C THR A 23 -28.78 -5.79 8.42
N SER A 24 -30.05 -5.45 8.24
CA SER A 24 -30.65 -4.16 8.56
C SER A 24 -30.63 -3.89 10.07
N LEU A 25 -30.40 -2.63 10.44
CA LEU A 25 -30.78 -2.12 11.75
C LEU A 25 -31.71 -0.91 11.59
N VAL A 26 -32.89 -1.08 12.18
CA VAL A 26 -33.97 -0.11 12.33
C VAL A 26 -33.56 0.90 13.41
N ALA A 27 -33.65 2.20 13.12
CA ALA A 27 -33.53 3.24 14.13
C ALA A 27 -34.87 3.96 14.31
N ALA A 28 -35.48 3.75 15.48
CA ALA A 28 -36.64 4.47 15.98
C ALA A 28 -36.25 5.87 16.47
N GLY A 29 -37.15 6.85 16.27
CA GLY A 29 -36.90 8.26 16.58
C GLY A 29 -37.20 8.67 18.03
N MET A 30 -36.79 9.90 18.38
CA MET A 30 -37.46 10.77 19.37
C MET A 30 -36.90 12.20 19.39
N THR A 31 -37.75 13.12 18.92
CA THR A 31 -38.15 14.46 19.42
C THR A 31 -37.26 15.31 20.38
N ARG A 32 -36.71 16.40 19.82
CA ARG A 32 -36.88 17.86 20.10
C ARG A 32 -36.66 18.52 21.50
N ARG A 33 -36.05 19.73 21.41
CA ARG A 33 -35.95 20.93 22.31
C ARG A 33 -34.69 20.98 23.21
N ASN A 34 -34.00 22.10 23.46
CA ASN A 34 -34.23 23.53 23.18
C ASN A 34 -32.92 24.34 23.35
N ARG A 35 -32.83 25.46 22.60
CA ARG A 35 -32.18 26.78 22.88
C ARG A 35 -30.93 26.85 23.77
N THR A 36 -29.89 27.50 23.24
CA THR A 36 -29.34 28.75 23.81
C THR A 36 -28.74 29.61 22.69
N SER A 37 -28.89 30.92 22.86
CA SER A 37 -28.65 32.04 21.96
C SER A 37 -27.24 32.63 22.11
N PHE A 38 -26.65 33.13 21.01
CA PHE A 38 -25.75 34.29 21.05
C PHE A 38 -25.87 35.10 19.74
N PRO A 39 -25.85 36.44 19.79
CA PRO A 39 -26.03 37.30 18.63
C PRO A 39 -24.69 37.68 18.00
N MET A 40 -24.63 37.77 16.68
CA MET A 40 -23.63 38.59 15.99
C MET A 40 -24.31 39.27 14.80
N SER A 41 -24.59 40.55 15.00
CA SER A 41 -24.88 41.51 13.95
C SER A 41 -23.62 41.68 13.09
N GLY A 42 -23.71 41.29 11.83
CA GLY A 42 -22.70 41.58 10.82
C GLY A 42 -23.37 41.60 9.46
N ARG A 43 -23.79 42.80 9.03
CA ARG A 43 -24.18 43.05 7.64
C ARG A 43 -22.97 42.76 6.76
N TYR A 44 -23.01 41.68 5.99
CA TYR A 44 -22.17 41.54 4.80
C TYR A 44 -22.98 42.06 3.62
N GLU A 45 -22.66 43.28 3.19
CA GLU A 45 -23.13 43.83 1.93
C GLU A 45 -22.48 43.05 0.78
N PHE A 46 -23.32 42.51 -0.10
CA PHE A 46 -22.90 41.95 -1.38
C PHE A 46 -22.33 43.08 -2.24
N TYR A 47 -21.06 42.97 -2.62
CA TYR A 47 -20.51 43.76 -3.72
C TYR A 47 -20.39 42.85 -4.95
N GLU A 48 -21.42 42.84 -5.78
CA GLU A 48 -21.29 42.42 -7.18
C GLU A 48 -20.49 43.50 -7.90
N SER A 49 -19.22 43.20 -8.20
CA SER A 49 -18.47 43.95 -9.20
C SER A 49 -18.28 43.05 -10.42
N VAL A 50 -19.09 43.31 -11.44
CA VAL A 50 -18.91 42.76 -12.77
C VAL A 50 -17.72 43.48 -13.40
N SER A 51 -16.52 42.88 -13.30
CA SER A 51 -15.36 43.31 -14.07
C SER A 51 -15.17 42.39 -15.28
N SER A 52 -15.74 42.83 -16.41
CA SER A 52 -15.32 42.43 -17.75
C SER A 52 -13.81 42.63 -17.88
N SER A 53 -13.06 41.53 -17.97
CA SER A 53 -11.71 41.56 -18.51
C SER A 53 -11.39 40.25 -19.24
N SER A 54 -11.22 40.41 -20.55
CA SER A 54 -10.28 39.72 -21.44
C SER A 54 -9.82 38.31 -21.10
N GLY A 55 -10.01 37.40 -22.06
CA GLY A 55 -9.56 36.01 -22.01
C GLY A 55 -8.15 35.82 -21.46
N ALA A 56 -8.08 35.13 -20.33
CA ALA A 56 -6.85 34.55 -19.84
C ALA A 56 -6.47 33.40 -20.78
N ARG A 57 -5.41 33.62 -21.57
CA ARG A 57 -4.76 32.60 -22.39
C ARG A 57 -4.39 31.42 -21.51
N LEU A 58 -4.90 30.24 -21.84
CA LEU A 58 -4.33 28.98 -21.39
C LEU A 58 -2.83 29.01 -21.76
N GLY A 59 -1.96 28.85 -20.76
CA GLY A 59 -0.52 28.76 -20.96
C GLY A 59 -0.12 27.55 -21.82
N PRO A 60 1.11 27.51 -22.38
CA PRO A 60 1.49 26.65 -23.49
C PRO A 60 1.71 25.17 -23.15
N TYR A 61 1.21 24.67 -22.01
CA TYR A 61 1.08 23.22 -21.81
C TYR A 61 -0.14 22.73 -22.60
N SER A 62 -0.01 22.77 -23.92
CA SER A 62 -0.86 22.03 -24.83
C SER A 62 -0.75 20.56 -24.45
N GLN A 63 -1.75 20.06 -23.73
CA GLN A 63 -2.01 18.62 -23.66
C GLN A 63 -2.18 18.18 -25.11
N SER A 64 -1.14 17.55 -25.65
CA SER A 64 -1.19 17.04 -27.01
C SER A 64 -2.16 15.88 -27.01
N PRO A 65 -3.16 15.81 -27.91
CA PRO A 65 -4.11 14.70 -27.93
C PRO A 65 -3.43 13.31 -28.07
N MET A 66 -2.18 13.29 -28.55
CA MET A 66 -1.32 12.09 -28.55
C MET A 66 -0.89 11.62 -27.16
N SER A 67 -0.65 12.50 -26.18
CA SER A 67 -0.31 12.08 -24.81
C SER A 67 -1.50 11.43 -24.11
N ASP A 68 -2.71 11.92 -24.35
CA ASP A 68 -3.93 11.39 -23.75
C ASP A 68 -4.30 10.03 -24.33
N ALA A 69 -4.17 9.86 -25.65
CA ALA A 69 -4.39 8.57 -26.31
C ALA A 69 -3.38 7.52 -25.83
N TYR A 70 -2.09 7.87 -25.75
CA TYR A 70 -1.05 6.98 -25.23
C TYR A 70 -1.27 6.60 -23.77
N GLN A 71 -1.57 7.57 -22.89
CA GLN A 71 -1.87 7.31 -21.48
C GLN A 71 -3.08 6.38 -21.31
N ARG A 72 -4.12 6.58 -22.11
CA ARG A 72 -5.30 5.71 -22.11
C ARG A 72 -4.97 4.29 -22.54
N GLN A 73 -4.24 4.13 -23.65
CA GLN A 73 -3.81 2.81 -24.12
C GLN A 73 -2.90 2.10 -23.10
N LEU A 74 -1.97 2.82 -22.48
CA LEU A 74 -1.11 2.27 -21.44
C LEU A 74 -1.93 1.80 -20.23
N ARG A 75 -2.87 2.64 -19.77
CA ARG A 75 -3.81 2.30 -18.68
C ARG A 75 -4.59 1.03 -19.02
N GLU A 76 -5.23 0.98 -20.18
CA GLU A 76 -6.02 -0.17 -20.62
C GLU A 76 -5.19 -1.45 -20.63
N LYS A 77 -3.95 -1.40 -21.14
CA LYS A 77 -3.04 -2.54 -21.14
C LYS A 77 -2.69 -3.01 -19.73
N LEU A 78 -2.34 -2.09 -18.82
CA LEU A 78 -1.99 -2.42 -17.43
C LEU A 78 -3.20 -2.95 -16.63
N GLU A 79 -4.39 -2.42 -16.87
CA GLU A 79 -5.63 -2.89 -16.25
C GLU A 79 -5.98 -4.31 -16.73
N GLN A 80 -5.77 -4.61 -18.01
CA GLN A 80 -6.03 -5.92 -18.61
C GLN A 80 -4.98 -6.99 -18.27
N LEU A 81 -3.80 -6.60 -17.77
CA LEU A 81 -2.81 -7.59 -17.31
C LEU A 81 -3.41 -8.50 -16.23
N PRO A 82 -3.27 -9.83 -16.35
CA PRO A 82 -3.69 -10.75 -15.32
C PRO A 82 -2.77 -10.64 -14.10
N TYR A 83 -3.32 -10.87 -12.92
CA TYR A 83 -2.50 -11.09 -11.72
C TYR A 83 -1.73 -12.40 -11.85
N SER A 84 -0.48 -12.40 -11.41
CA SER A 84 0.39 -13.58 -11.44
C SER A 84 1.34 -13.61 -10.25
N ASP A 85 1.90 -14.78 -9.98
CA ASP A 85 2.96 -14.92 -8.99
C ASP A 85 4.20 -14.10 -9.40
N ALA A 86 5.00 -13.69 -8.42
CA ALA A 86 6.24 -12.98 -8.69
C ALA A 86 7.18 -13.84 -9.56
N PRO A 87 7.78 -13.28 -10.63
CA PRO A 87 8.73 -14.00 -11.47
C PRO A 87 10.01 -14.35 -10.72
N ALA A 88 10.71 -15.38 -11.19
CA ALA A 88 12.05 -15.70 -10.69
C ALA A 88 12.97 -14.46 -10.76
N PRO A 89 13.84 -14.24 -9.75
CA PRO A 89 14.16 -15.12 -8.62
C PRO A 89 13.23 -14.93 -7.39
N TRP A 90 12.18 -14.11 -7.51
CA TRP A 90 11.29 -13.80 -6.40
C TRP A 90 10.34 -14.95 -6.10
N ARG A 91 10.10 -15.16 -4.81
CA ARG A 91 9.15 -16.13 -4.29
C ARG A 91 8.48 -15.59 -3.04
N LEU A 92 7.25 -16.03 -2.81
CA LEU A 92 6.52 -15.71 -1.59
C LEU A 92 7.25 -16.34 -0.39
N ALA A 93 7.69 -15.51 0.57
CA ALA A 93 8.25 -15.96 1.84
C ALA A 93 7.12 -16.26 2.85
N GLY A 94 6.04 -15.48 2.78
CA GLY A 94 4.87 -15.65 3.61
C GLY A 94 4.00 -14.40 3.63
N GLY A 95 2.98 -14.42 4.48
CA GLY A 95 2.15 -13.26 4.76
C GLY A 95 1.59 -13.36 6.16
N SER A 96 1.16 -12.23 6.72
CA SER A 96 0.52 -12.18 8.03
C SER A 96 -0.64 -11.20 8.02
N SER A 97 -1.81 -11.69 8.44
CA SER A 97 -2.97 -10.84 8.68
C SER A 97 -2.74 -10.01 9.94
N ILE A 98 -2.70 -8.70 9.77
CA ILE A 98 -2.41 -7.71 10.82
C ILE A 98 -3.49 -6.64 10.72
N GLY A 99 -4.55 -6.80 11.54
CA GLY A 99 -5.64 -5.85 11.57
C GLY A 99 -5.18 -4.48 12.06
N GLY A 100 -5.48 -3.43 11.30
CA GLY A 100 -5.14 -2.06 11.63
C GLY A 100 -3.64 -1.75 11.48
N LEU A 101 -2.95 -2.39 10.53
CA LEU A 101 -1.57 -2.05 10.17
C LEU A 101 -1.53 -0.58 9.72
N THR A 102 -0.62 0.19 10.31
CA THR A 102 -0.45 1.62 10.02
C THR A 102 0.86 1.89 9.31
N GLU A 103 1.98 1.30 9.76
CA GLU A 103 3.32 1.62 9.30
C GLU A 103 4.18 0.37 9.16
N VAL A 104 5.11 0.37 8.21
CA VAL A 104 6.19 -0.61 8.08
C VAL A 104 7.53 0.06 7.84
N GLY A 105 8.63 -0.59 8.23
CA GLY A 105 9.98 -0.08 8.00
C GLY A 105 11.01 -1.18 8.11
N TYR A 106 12.03 -1.14 7.26
CA TYR A 106 13.18 -2.06 7.36
C TYR A 106 14.22 -1.53 8.34
N ALA A 107 14.92 -2.43 9.01
CA ALA A 107 16.15 -2.08 9.70
C ALA A 107 17.28 -1.87 8.67
N ASP A 108 18.14 -0.90 8.92
CA ASP A 108 19.25 -0.59 8.02
C ASP A 108 20.19 -1.79 7.85
N GLY A 109 20.53 -2.09 6.61
CA GLY A 109 21.44 -3.19 6.26
C GLY A 109 20.91 -4.59 6.51
N THR A 110 19.63 -4.77 6.83
CA THR A 110 19.02 -6.10 7.04
C THR A 110 17.71 -6.28 6.25
N ASP A 111 17.16 -7.49 6.32
CA ASP A 111 15.83 -7.85 5.81
C ASP A 111 14.80 -7.95 6.94
N ASP A 112 15.07 -7.36 8.10
CA ASP A 112 14.10 -7.33 9.19
C ASP A 112 13.13 -6.16 9.04
N LEU A 113 11.84 -6.45 9.11
CA LEU A 113 10.77 -5.47 8.95
C LEU A 113 10.06 -5.25 10.28
N LEU A 114 10.08 -4.01 10.78
CA LEU A 114 9.19 -3.56 11.83
C LEU A 114 7.82 -3.26 11.22
N VAL A 115 6.77 -3.83 11.80
CA VAL A 115 5.37 -3.58 11.46
C VAL A 115 4.69 -2.99 12.69
N VAL A 116 3.99 -1.87 12.49
CA VAL A 116 3.19 -1.19 13.50
C VAL A 116 1.72 -1.31 13.13
N SER A 117 0.89 -1.65 14.11
CA SER A 117 -0.57 -1.67 13.99
C SER A 117 -1.25 -1.11 15.22
N SER A 118 -2.58 -0.97 15.14
CA SER A 118 -3.43 -0.62 16.30
C SER A 118 -3.34 -1.63 17.45
N GLN A 119 -2.79 -2.82 17.21
CA GLN A 119 -2.62 -3.87 18.22
C GLN A 119 -1.16 -3.92 18.75
N GLY A 120 -0.32 -2.94 18.44
CA GLY A 120 1.09 -2.88 18.85
C GLY A 120 2.03 -3.14 17.68
N ARG A 121 3.23 -3.67 17.97
CA ARG A 121 4.32 -3.77 16.99
C ARG A 121 4.90 -5.17 16.91
N GLY A 122 5.49 -5.51 15.76
CA GLY A 122 6.16 -6.79 15.56
C GLY A 122 7.34 -6.65 14.59
N VAL A 123 8.38 -7.46 14.78
CA VAL A 123 9.50 -7.55 13.83
C VAL A 123 9.40 -8.87 13.09
N PHE A 124 9.52 -8.82 11.77
CA PHE A 124 9.54 -9.97 10.88
C PHE A 124 10.92 -10.14 10.28
N ASP A 125 11.41 -11.37 10.21
CA ASP A 125 12.50 -11.74 9.32
C ASP A 125 11.91 -11.99 7.93
N CYS A 126 12.15 -11.08 6.98
CA CYS A 126 11.57 -11.19 5.65
C CYS A 126 12.20 -12.29 4.79
N LEU A 127 13.38 -12.81 5.15
CA LEU A 127 13.95 -13.96 4.47
C LEU A 127 13.22 -15.24 4.87
N THR A 128 12.75 -15.37 6.10
CA THR A 128 11.97 -16.56 6.51
C THR A 128 10.45 -16.35 6.43
N GLY A 129 10.00 -15.10 6.35
CA GLY A 129 8.59 -14.73 6.45
C GLY A 129 8.03 -14.89 7.87
N THR A 130 8.88 -15.04 8.88
CA THR A 130 8.45 -15.33 10.26
C THR A 130 8.51 -14.11 11.15
N ARG A 131 7.57 -14.00 12.10
CA ARG A 131 7.61 -12.96 13.14
C ARG A 131 8.57 -13.36 14.24
N ILE A 132 9.64 -12.58 14.43
CA ILE A 132 10.74 -12.86 15.37
C ILE A 132 10.65 -12.06 16.67
N ALA A 133 9.85 -10.98 16.71
CA ALA A 133 9.56 -10.25 17.94
C ALA A 133 8.12 -9.72 17.91
N ARG A 134 7.50 -9.61 19.09
CA ARG A 134 6.15 -9.09 19.25
C ARG A 134 6.04 -8.28 20.54
N ASP A 135 5.56 -7.06 20.40
CA ASP A 135 5.23 -6.16 21.50
C ASP A 135 3.73 -5.79 21.39
N PRO A 136 2.86 -6.39 22.23
CA PRO A 136 1.42 -6.15 22.19
C PRO A 136 0.97 -4.85 22.87
N GLU A 137 1.87 -4.04 23.45
CA GLU A 137 1.52 -2.96 24.37
C GLU A 137 0.95 -1.69 23.70
N GLY A 138 -0.02 -1.08 24.40
CA GLY A 138 -0.83 0.06 23.94
C GLY A 138 -0.32 1.43 24.42
N MET A 139 -0.44 2.41 23.52
CA MET A 139 -0.31 3.86 23.71
C MET A 139 1.07 4.52 23.91
N PHE A 140 2.15 3.84 24.34
CA PHE A 140 3.37 4.56 24.75
C PHE A 140 4.60 4.49 23.83
N HIS A 141 4.58 3.63 22.80
CA HIS A 141 5.68 3.54 21.82
C HIS A 141 5.16 3.63 20.39
N ASN A 142 4.41 4.70 20.13
CA ASN A 142 3.92 4.98 18.80
C ASN A 142 5.05 5.46 17.88
N PRO A 143 4.95 5.20 16.57
CA PRO A 143 5.79 5.85 15.60
C PRO A 143 5.68 7.38 15.76
N ASP A 144 6.81 8.07 15.72
CA ASP A 144 6.87 9.51 15.55
C ASP A 144 6.48 9.82 14.10
N ALA A 145 5.20 10.14 13.89
CA ALA A 145 4.63 10.46 12.59
C ALA A 145 5.26 11.70 11.96
N SER A 146 5.77 12.64 12.76
CA SER A 146 6.41 13.86 12.24
C SER A 146 7.79 13.57 11.65
N ARG A 147 8.50 12.62 12.24
CA ARG A 147 9.83 12.20 11.78
C ARG A 147 9.78 10.97 10.89
N LEU A 148 8.63 10.30 10.79
CA LEU A 148 8.45 9.01 10.12
C LEU A 148 9.42 7.97 10.69
N THR A 149 9.43 7.82 12.02
CA THR A 149 10.34 6.90 12.71
C THR A 149 9.66 6.11 13.81
N ALA A 150 10.14 4.91 14.11
CA ALA A 150 9.71 4.15 15.29
C ALA A 150 10.90 3.47 15.97
N PRO A 151 10.91 3.38 17.31
CA PRO A 151 11.90 2.57 18.02
C PRO A 151 11.65 1.08 17.74
N GLY A 152 12.72 0.33 17.51
CA GLY A 152 12.67 -1.11 17.32
C GLY A 152 12.34 -1.88 18.60
N ILE A 153 12.22 -3.20 18.45
CA ILE A 153 11.95 -4.14 19.54
C ILE A 153 12.78 -5.41 19.36
N GLY A 154 12.90 -6.22 20.42
CA GLY A 154 13.69 -7.46 20.39
C GLY A 154 15.15 -7.18 20.06
N LYS A 155 15.74 -7.89 19.09
CA LYS A 155 17.14 -7.68 18.66
C LYS A 155 17.44 -6.28 18.11
N HIS A 156 16.41 -5.46 17.87
CA HIS A 156 16.50 -4.10 17.33
C HIS A 156 16.08 -3.03 18.35
N GLU A 157 16.07 -3.31 19.66
CA GLU A 157 15.66 -2.36 20.70
C GLU A 157 16.42 -1.02 20.68
N SER A 158 17.68 -1.02 20.23
CA SER A 158 18.52 0.17 20.10
C SER A 158 18.46 0.83 18.72
N THR A 159 17.61 0.33 17.81
CA THR A 159 17.52 0.79 16.43
C THR A 159 16.31 1.71 16.25
N ILE A 160 16.47 2.78 15.47
CA ILE A 160 15.36 3.61 15.00
C ILE A 160 15.06 3.24 13.55
N PHE A 161 13.83 2.82 13.28
CA PHE A 161 13.36 2.46 11.95
C PHE A 161 12.84 3.71 11.24
N ARG A 162 13.12 3.83 9.94
CA ARG A 162 12.40 4.75 9.04
C ARG A 162 11.09 4.07 8.61
N MET A 163 9.99 4.78 8.77
CA MET A 163 8.65 4.23 8.57
C MET A 163 8.02 4.73 7.27
N ALA A 164 7.20 3.87 6.68
CA ALA A 164 6.35 4.13 5.53
C ALA A 164 4.95 3.55 5.78
N GLY A 165 3.92 4.31 5.45
CA GLY A 165 2.55 3.91 5.74
C GLY A 165 1.56 5.06 5.77
N LEU A 166 0.63 4.98 6.72
CA LEU A 166 -0.49 5.91 6.90
C LEU A 166 -0.03 7.36 7.11
N SER A 167 1.08 7.56 7.82
CA SER A 167 1.65 8.88 8.10
C SER A 167 2.48 9.45 6.93
N GLY A 168 2.66 8.68 5.85
CA GLY A 168 3.51 9.01 4.72
C GLY A 168 4.80 8.17 4.68
N GLY A 169 5.84 8.72 4.09
CA GLY A 169 7.11 8.02 3.89
C GLY A 169 7.14 7.14 2.64
N GLY A 170 8.17 6.30 2.53
CA GLY A 170 8.35 5.40 1.41
C GLY A 170 9.45 4.37 1.68
N LEU A 171 9.24 3.17 1.16
CA LEU A 171 10.28 2.14 1.09
C LEU A 171 11.04 2.26 -0.24
N ALA A 172 12.18 1.58 -0.36
CA ALA A 172 12.95 1.59 -1.61
C ALA A 172 12.11 1.01 -2.77
N ALA A 173 11.95 1.77 -3.84
CA ALA A 173 11.17 1.34 -5.01
C ALA A 173 11.99 0.49 -6.01
N SER A 174 13.31 0.43 -5.85
CA SER A 174 14.19 -0.35 -6.72
C SER A 174 15.36 -0.97 -5.98
N THR A 175 15.94 -2.00 -6.60
CA THR A 175 17.19 -2.63 -6.16
C THR A 175 18.35 -2.26 -7.07
N ASN A 176 19.58 -2.43 -6.58
CA ASN A 176 20.81 -2.12 -7.34
C ASN A 176 21.00 -2.98 -8.58
N ASP A 177 20.37 -4.15 -8.66
CA ASP A 177 20.43 -5.07 -9.80
C ASP A 177 19.20 -4.95 -10.73
N GLY A 178 18.44 -3.86 -10.61
CA GLY A 178 17.48 -3.44 -11.63
C GLY A 178 16.04 -3.91 -11.43
N TRP A 179 15.68 -4.46 -10.28
CA TRP A 179 14.26 -4.68 -9.97
C TRP A 179 13.59 -3.38 -9.57
N VAL A 180 12.36 -3.18 -10.02
CA VAL A 180 11.58 -1.97 -9.73
C VAL A 180 10.14 -2.35 -9.39
N LEU A 181 9.65 -1.80 -8.28
CA LEU A 181 8.24 -1.84 -7.90
C LEU A 181 7.54 -0.57 -8.36
N HIS A 182 6.40 -0.73 -9.01
CA HIS A 182 5.52 0.36 -9.41
C HIS A 182 4.20 0.21 -8.67
N VAL A 183 3.78 1.26 -7.97
CA VAL A 183 2.47 1.31 -7.32
C VAL A 183 1.64 2.35 -8.05
N LEU A 184 0.58 1.91 -8.73
CA LEU A 184 -0.27 2.76 -9.54
C LEU A 184 -1.73 2.64 -9.09
N GLN A 185 -2.48 3.73 -9.12
CA GLN A 185 -3.92 3.70 -8.85
C GLN A 185 -4.70 3.37 -10.12
N LEU A 186 -4.99 2.09 -10.36
CA LEU A 186 -5.51 1.57 -11.64
C LEU A 186 -6.51 0.40 -11.43
N PRO A 187 -7.83 0.65 -11.44
CA PRO A 187 -8.50 1.96 -11.55
C PRO A 187 -8.41 2.75 -10.24
N TRP A 188 -8.57 4.08 -10.30
CA TRP A 188 -8.71 4.88 -9.07
C TRP A 188 -9.96 4.42 -8.28
N PRO A 189 -9.90 4.24 -6.94
CA PRO A 189 -8.79 4.54 -6.02
C PRO A 189 -7.87 3.34 -5.68
N ILE A 190 -7.98 2.22 -6.40
CA ILE A 190 -7.33 0.94 -6.08
C ILE A 190 -5.84 1.00 -6.42
N HIS A 191 -4.97 0.76 -5.44
CA HIS A 191 -3.54 0.62 -5.67
C HIS A 191 -3.22 -0.77 -6.20
N VAL A 192 -2.49 -0.81 -7.30
CA VAL A 192 -1.99 -2.04 -7.93
C VAL A 192 -0.47 -2.01 -7.90
N VAL A 193 0.11 -3.13 -7.45
CA VAL A 193 1.55 -3.31 -7.38
C VAL A 193 2.03 -4.10 -8.58
N PHE A 194 2.99 -3.54 -9.30
CA PHE A 194 3.66 -4.16 -10.42
C PHE A 194 5.16 -4.34 -10.12
N LEU A 195 5.75 -5.37 -10.71
CA LEU A 195 7.18 -5.66 -10.61
C LEU A 195 7.78 -5.77 -12.02
N THR A 196 8.90 -5.09 -12.23
CA THR A 196 9.73 -5.16 -13.45
C THR A 196 11.18 -5.45 -13.08
N SER A 197 11.95 -5.92 -14.06
CA SER A 197 13.41 -6.14 -13.95
C SER A 197 14.17 -5.28 -14.97
N GLU A 198 15.51 -5.35 -14.94
CA GLU A 198 16.39 -4.68 -15.92
C GLU A 198 16.20 -3.15 -16.00
N TYR A 199 15.82 -2.52 -14.88
CA TYR A 199 15.53 -1.08 -14.79
C TYR A 199 14.39 -0.61 -15.72
N GLN A 200 13.55 -1.54 -16.18
CA GLN A 200 12.42 -1.22 -17.04
C GLN A 200 11.30 -0.55 -16.25
N TYR A 201 10.61 0.39 -16.89
CA TYR A 201 9.41 1.02 -16.35
C TYR A 201 8.17 0.50 -17.07
N VAL A 202 7.03 0.48 -16.36
CA VAL A 202 5.73 0.06 -16.89
C VAL A 202 5.31 0.75 -18.18
N SER A 203 5.79 1.98 -18.42
CA SER A 203 5.50 2.76 -19.64
C SER A 203 6.30 2.32 -20.86
N GLN A 204 7.42 1.63 -20.68
CA GLN A 204 8.33 1.25 -21.76
C GLN A 204 7.91 -0.05 -22.42
N ASP A 205 7.68 -1.09 -21.61
CA ASP A 205 7.32 -2.41 -22.11
C ASP A 205 6.37 -3.13 -21.15
N VAL A 206 5.08 -3.13 -21.50
CA VAL A 206 4.03 -3.79 -20.69
C VAL A 206 4.15 -5.32 -20.76
N ALA A 207 4.79 -5.89 -21.78
CA ALA A 207 4.89 -7.35 -21.92
C ALA A 207 5.80 -7.98 -20.86
N ASN A 208 6.74 -7.21 -20.32
CA ASN A 208 7.68 -7.63 -19.28
C ASN A 208 7.29 -7.12 -17.87
N VAL A 209 6.03 -6.70 -17.69
CA VAL A 209 5.49 -6.25 -16.41
C VAL A 209 4.75 -7.40 -15.72
N THR A 210 5.11 -7.68 -14.47
CA THR A 210 4.32 -8.58 -13.61
C THR A 210 3.34 -7.77 -12.77
N LYS A 211 2.04 -8.03 -12.88
CA LYS A 211 1.02 -7.49 -11.97
C LYS A 211 0.84 -8.44 -10.78
N LEU A 212 1.22 -7.99 -9.58
CA LEU A 212 1.31 -8.85 -8.39
C LEU A 212 -0.03 -8.91 -7.64
N CYS A 213 -0.51 -7.78 -7.15
CA CYS A 213 -1.69 -7.70 -6.30
C CYS A 213 -2.28 -6.28 -6.29
N ASN A 214 -3.44 -6.12 -5.65
CA ASN A 214 -4.03 -4.83 -5.33
C ASN A 214 -4.30 -4.69 -3.83
N ASP A 215 -4.79 -3.52 -3.42
CA ASP A 215 -5.13 -3.19 -2.04
C ASP A 215 -6.60 -3.41 -1.69
N GLU A 216 -7.35 -4.23 -2.42
CA GLU A 216 -8.71 -4.58 -2.03
C GLU A 216 -8.72 -5.88 -1.20
N PRO A 217 -9.43 -5.94 -0.05
CA PRO A 217 -10.36 -4.94 0.48
C PRO A 217 -9.73 -3.95 1.49
N CYS A 218 -8.42 -3.95 1.66
CA CYS A 218 -7.73 -3.23 2.74
C CYS A 218 -6.80 -2.14 2.20
N GLU A 219 -7.01 -0.89 2.63
CA GLU A 219 -6.22 0.28 2.17
C GLU A 219 -4.71 0.01 2.08
N PHE A 220 -4.10 0.40 0.96
CA PHE A 220 -2.66 0.38 0.79
C PHE A 220 -1.92 1.17 1.89
N ARG A 221 -0.80 0.63 2.37
CA ARG A 221 0.08 1.30 3.33
C ARG A 221 1.46 1.56 2.72
N ALA A 222 2.11 0.52 2.20
CA ALA A 222 3.43 0.66 1.59
C ALA A 222 3.77 -0.53 0.71
N ALA A 223 4.71 -0.33 -0.22
CA ALA A 223 5.40 -1.42 -0.90
C ALA A 223 6.85 -1.01 -1.16
N GLY A 224 7.77 -1.95 -1.08
CA GLY A 224 9.17 -1.69 -1.40
C GLY A 224 10.15 -2.75 -0.90
N PHE A 225 11.38 -2.61 -1.38
CA PHE A 225 12.50 -3.50 -1.13
C PHE A 225 13.19 -3.23 0.21
N SER A 226 13.80 -4.28 0.76
CA SER A 226 14.75 -4.16 1.85
C SER A 226 16.03 -3.46 1.41
N PRO A 227 16.80 -2.87 2.35
CA PRO A 227 18.12 -2.31 2.05
C PRO A 227 19.11 -3.29 1.41
N THR A 228 18.97 -4.59 1.68
CA THR A 228 19.81 -5.63 1.07
C THR A 228 19.36 -6.00 -0.34
N GLY A 229 18.15 -5.58 -0.73
CA GLY A 229 17.50 -5.95 -1.99
C GLY A 229 17.11 -7.43 -2.07
N ARG A 230 17.09 -8.17 -0.96
CA ARG A 230 16.77 -9.61 -0.94
C ARG A 230 15.32 -9.92 -0.61
N SER A 231 14.60 -8.95 -0.05
CA SER A 231 13.16 -9.03 0.16
C SER A 231 12.45 -7.78 -0.34
N PHE A 232 11.15 -7.92 -0.58
CA PHE A 232 10.25 -6.78 -0.64
C PHE A 232 8.93 -7.13 0.02
N VAL A 233 8.19 -6.09 0.42
CA VAL A 233 6.86 -6.26 1.00
C VAL A 233 5.81 -5.48 0.24
N VAL A 234 4.57 -5.95 0.36
CA VAL A 234 3.35 -5.18 0.10
C VAL A 234 2.54 -5.19 1.39
N ALA A 235 2.29 -4.02 1.94
CA ALA A 235 1.56 -3.82 3.18
C ALA A 235 0.26 -3.09 2.92
N THR A 236 -0.83 -3.64 3.44
CA THR A 236 -2.15 -3.02 3.51
C THR A 236 -2.54 -2.83 4.96
N SER A 237 -3.67 -2.17 5.22
CA SER A 237 -4.23 -2.01 6.56
C SER A 237 -4.65 -3.33 7.23
N GLY A 238 -4.70 -4.44 6.49
CA GLY A 238 -5.14 -5.76 6.97
C GLY A 238 -4.07 -6.84 6.93
N GLU A 239 -2.99 -6.66 6.16
CA GLU A 239 -1.93 -7.67 6.04
C GLU A 239 -0.59 -7.09 5.58
N VAL A 240 0.44 -7.91 5.77
CA VAL A 240 1.74 -7.74 5.10
C VAL A 240 2.05 -9.00 4.32
N ILE A 241 2.37 -8.84 3.04
CA ILE A 241 2.82 -9.89 2.11
C ILE A 241 4.31 -9.72 1.92
N ILE A 242 5.06 -10.81 2.07
CA ILE A 242 6.53 -10.79 2.06
C ILE A 242 7.04 -11.67 0.92
N TYR A 243 7.86 -11.07 0.07
CA TYR A 243 8.58 -11.75 -1.00
C TYR A 243 10.06 -11.76 -0.70
N ARG A 244 10.73 -12.84 -1.09
CA ARG A 244 12.18 -13.01 -0.96
C ARG A 244 12.77 -13.51 -2.26
N ARG A 245 14.07 -13.35 -2.38
CA ARG A 245 14.90 -14.07 -3.34
C ARG A 245 16.18 -14.52 -2.68
N ASP A 246 16.81 -15.52 -3.28
CA ASP A 246 18.17 -15.89 -2.95
C ASP A 246 19.08 -15.19 -3.98
N LEU A 247 20.09 -14.45 -3.50
CA LEU A 247 21.12 -13.94 -4.39
C LEU A 247 22.04 -15.13 -4.72
N ALA A 248 22.26 -15.36 -6.01
CA ALA A 248 23.20 -16.35 -6.51
C ALA A 248 24.65 -15.89 -6.26
#